data_AF-A0A9W8H531-F1
#
_entry.id   AF-A0A9W8H531-F1
#
_cell.length_a   1.000
_cell.length_b   1.000
_cell.length_c   1.000
_cell.angle_alpha   90.00
_cell.angle_beta   90.00
_cell.angle_gamma   90.00
#
_symmetry.space_group_name_H-M   'P 1'
#
loop_
_entity.id
_entity.type
_entity.pdbx_description
1 polymer ?
#
loop_
_entity_poly.entity_id
_entity_poly.type
_entity_poly.pdbx_seq_one_letter_code
_entity_poly.pdbx_strand_id
1 'polypeptide(L)'
;MSSSALSYYIPTWAGIKEYLSEIFPSHLMPVGVPPEKFAEETDSDVLKKPVYKVKAVPKEKNVSIHSRWYWPFASGILLAEAVALYAVFFVKLQRSTGIFMVLYGILSGLCITAGYHRLWAHRAYKASLPLQVFLAVFGASSIQGSIIWWVQNHRLHHRYTDTERDPYNIKRGFWYAHHGWILFRRKEEDLGYADMTDLHASKVVVWQYNYYFFICALTSIVLPTAFCGLVLNDWKGGFFWGAVARLVGVQQITFCVNSVAHTFGTQPYSDEQTPRDNWITGVITLGEGYHNFHHAFPNDYRNGVRWYDIDLTKWVLWLLEQLNLASELKRFPRNEIMKGRATMKLKNAERFAKKVNYGTPIDELPMFTASEFVAEVKERGKKWLVIEGFIYNVEDFISMHPGGPKLIKSGIGKDMTNAFNGGVYNHHYSARNLMNSTMRVGKII
;
A
#
# COMPACT_ATOMS: atom_id res chain seq x y z
N MET A 1 22.50 -49.39 43.67
CA MET A 1 22.15 -47.97 43.50
C MET A 1 23.19 -47.34 42.58
N SER A 2 22.93 -47.21 41.28
CA SER A 2 23.81 -46.51 40.34
C SER A 2 23.15 -45.20 39.92
N SER A 3 23.87 -44.09 40.11
CA SER A 3 23.47 -42.75 39.70
C SER A 3 23.73 -42.59 38.20
N SER A 4 22.67 -42.53 37.38
CA SER A 4 22.78 -42.08 36.00
C SER A 4 22.85 -40.55 35.98
N ALA A 5 24.05 -40.01 35.79
CA ALA A 5 24.24 -38.60 35.49
C ALA A 5 23.65 -38.29 34.10
N LEU A 6 22.57 -37.50 34.08
CA LEU A 6 22.07 -36.86 32.86
C LEU A 6 23.11 -35.84 32.39
N SER A 7 23.92 -36.22 31.40
CA SER A 7 24.77 -35.27 30.68
C SER A 7 23.86 -34.41 29.80
N TYR A 8 23.66 -33.16 30.22
CA TYR A 8 23.02 -32.16 29.38
C TYR A 8 23.94 -31.88 28.19
N TYR A 9 23.51 -32.29 27.00
CA TYR A 9 24.18 -31.96 25.75
C TYR A 9 24.02 -30.45 25.52
N ILE A 10 25.08 -29.67 25.79
CA ILE A 10 25.15 -28.27 25.39
C ILE A 10 25.51 -28.28 23.90
N PRO A 11 24.58 -27.91 22.99
CA PRO A 11 24.85 -27.99 21.57
C PRO A 11 25.98 -27.02 21.20
N THR A 12 26.93 -27.50 20.39
CA THR A 12 28.02 -26.67 19.87
C THR A 12 27.46 -25.56 18.98
N TRP A 13 28.21 -24.46 18.80
CA TRP A 13 27.79 -23.40 17.87
C TRP A 13 27.51 -23.92 16.45
N ALA A 14 28.23 -24.96 16.02
CA ALA A 14 27.97 -25.65 14.76
C ALA A 14 26.61 -26.36 14.76
N GLY A 15 26.27 -27.10 15.82
CA GLY A 15 24.97 -27.77 15.95
C GLY A 15 23.79 -26.81 16.11
N ILE A 16 23.98 -25.69 16.82
CA ILE A 16 23.00 -24.59 16.87
C ILE A 16 22.81 -23.99 15.49
N LYS A 17 23.89 -23.76 14.74
CA LYS A 17 23.83 -23.21 13.38
C LYS A 17 23.14 -24.16 12.40
N GLU A 18 23.36 -25.47 12.53
CA GLU A 18 22.70 -26.52 11.74
C GLU A 18 21.20 -26.56 12.04
N TYR A 19 20.81 -26.61 13.32
CA TYR A 19 19.41 -26.57 13.74
C TYR A 19 18.70 -25.25 13.36
N LEU A 20 19.37 -24.11 13.54
CA LEU A 20 18.87 -22.81 13.08
C LEU A 20 18.81 -22.74 11.55
N SER A 21 19.67 -23.46 10.82
CA SER A 21 19.57 -23.57 9.37
C SER A 21 18.47 -24.52 8.90
N GLU A 22 17.92 -25.37 9.76
CA GLU A 22 16.71 -26.14 9.45
C GLU A 22 15.43 -25.33 9.74
N ILE A 23 15.46 -24.49 10.78
CA ILE A 23 14.36 -23.57 11.16
C ILE A 23 14.31 -22.35 10.24
N PHE A 24 15.49 -21.84 9.89
CA PHE A 24 15.72 -20.73 8.98
C PHE A 24 16.64 -21.23 7.86
N PRO A 25 16.13 -22.05 6.92
CA PRO A 25 16.89 -22.49 5.77
C PRO A 25 17.68 -21.33 5.16
N SER A 26 18.99 -21.51 5.16
CA SER A 26 19.97 -20.73 4.40
C SER A 26 19.65 -20.73 2.90
N HIS A 27 18.73 -21.59 2.50
CA HIS A 27 18.12 -21.67 1.21
C HIS A 27 16.89 -20.77 1.29
N LEU A 28 17.03 -19.58 0.71
CA LEU A 28 15.97 -18.84 0.03
C LEU A 28 14.72 -19.72 -0.12
N MET A 29 13.52 -19.23 0.27
CA MET A 29 12.30 -19.77 -0.36
C MET A 29 12.63 -19.94 -1.84
N PRO A 30 12.48 -21.16 -2.43
CA PRO A 30 13.08 -21.48 -3.72
C PRO A 30 12.89 -20.29 -4.65
N VAL A 31 13.98 -19.60 -4.99
CA VAL A 31 13.79 -18.37 -5.77
C VAL A 31 13.13 -18.82 -7.05
N GLY A 32 12.03 -18.16 -7.45
CA GLY A 32 11.47 -18.42 -8.76
C GLY A 32 12.62 -18.38 -9.76
N VAL A 33 12.69 -19.39 -10.63
CA VAL A 33 13.81 -19.51 -11.56
C VAL A 33 13.92 -18.19 -12.33
N PRO A 34 15.12 -17.59 -12.46
CA PRO A 34 15.27 -16.42 -13.31
C PRO A 34 14.62 -16.73 -14.67
N PRO A 35 13.95 -15.78 -15.32
CA PRO A 35 13.60 -15.97 -16.71
C PRO A 35 14.86 -16.44 -17.46
N GLU A 36 14.75 -17.49 -18.28
CA GLU A 36 15.89 -17.97 -19.07
C GLU A 36 16.58 -16.77 -19.72
N LYS A 37 17.93 -16.73 -19.64
CA LYS A 37 18.74 -15.68 -20.27
C LYS A 37 18.17 -15.43 -21.66
N PHE A 38 18.02 -14.15 -22.02
CA PHE A 38 17.78 -13.74 -23.41
C PHE A 38 18.59 -14.65 -24.31
N ALA A 39 17.94 -15.36 -25.24
CA ALA A 39 18.66 -16.04 -26.30
C ALA A 39 19.63 -15.02 -26.90
N GLU A 40 20.89 -15.38 -27.13
CA GLU A 40 21.92 -14.47 -27.67
C GLU A 40 21.31 -13.69 -28.83
N GLU A 41 21.15 -12.37 -28.64
CA GLU A 41 20.54 -11.50 -29.64
C GLU A 41 21.46 -11.50 -30.86
N THR A 42 20.97 -12.07 -31.96
CA THR A 42 21.56 -11.81 -33.27
C THR A 42 21.05 -10.45 -33.74
N ASP A 43 21.81 -9.72 -34.57
CA ASP A 43 21.42 -8.41 -35.14
C ASP A 43 20.02 -8.39 -35.81
N SER A 44 19.39 -9.55 -36.01
CA SER A 44 18.03 -9.72 -36.54
C SER A 44 16.89 -9.64 -35.51
N ASP A 45 17.18 -9.56 -34.20
CA ASP A 45 16.19 -9.71 -33.12
C ASP A 45 15.67 -8.40 -32.50
N VAL A 46 16.07 -7.24 -33.02
CA VAL A 46 15.81 -5.89 -32.46
C VAL A 46 14.30 -5.55 -32.29
N LEU A 47 13.39 -6.29 -32.94
CA LEU A 47 11.93 -6.09 -32.84
C LEU A 47 11.15 -7.30 -32.29
N LYS A 48 11.81 -8.42 -31.94
CA LYS A 48 11.08 -9.55 -31.38
C LYS A 48 10.72 -9.27 -29.94
N LYS A 49 9.42 -9.40 -29.62
CA LYS A 49 8.96 -9.34 -28.22
C LYS A 49 9.66 -10.46 -27.45
N PRO A 50 10.36 -10.17 -26.34
CA PRO A 50 10.99 -11.22 -25.55
C PRO A 50 9.93 -12.20 -25.06
N VAL A 51 10.13 -13.48 -25.35
CA VAL A 51 9.25 -14.55 -24.89
C VAL A 51 9.76 -15.02 -23.54
N TYR A 52 9.12 -14.59 -22.46
CA TYR A 52 9.44 -15.05 -21.12
C TYR A 52 8.81 -16.42 -20.89
N LYS A 53 9.59 -17.49 -20.98
CA LYS A 53 9.16 -18.82 -20.55
C LYS A 53 9.18 -18.89 -19.03
N VAL A 54 8.00 -18.88 -18.42
CA VAL A 54 7.85 -19.25 -17.02
C VAL A 54 7.95 -20.78 -16.95
N LYS A 55 8.91 -21.30 -16.20
CA LYS A 55 9.00 -22.75 -15.95
C LYS A 55 7.72 -23.19 -15.25
N ALA A 56 6.95 -24.09 -15.87
CA ALA A 56 5.78 -24.68 -15.23
C ALA A 56 6.26 -25.54 -14.06
N VAL A 57 5.86 -25.18 -12.85
CA VAL A 57 6.11 -26.01 -11.66
C VAL A 57 5.03 -27.10 -11.62
N PRO A 58 5.37 -28.36 -11.29
CA PRO A 58 4.38 -29.44 -11.23
C PRO A 58 3.28 -29.10 -10.21
N LYS A 59 2.01 -29.29 -10.59
CA LYS A 59 0.87 -29.15 -9.67
C LYS A 59 1.01 -30.14 -8.52
N GLU A 60 1.08 -29.65 -7.28
CA GLU A 60 1.04 -30.50 -6.09
C GLU A 60 -0.33 -31.19 -5.94
N LYS A 61 -0.30 -32.50 -5.67
CA LYS A 61 -1.47 -33.29 -5.23
C LYS A 61 -1.87 -32.88 -3.81
N ASN A 62 -3.18 -32.97 -3.50
CA ASN A 62 -3.82 -32.67 -2.20
C ASN A 62 -2.87 -32.71 -0.99
N VAL A 63 -2.29 -31.55 -0.69
CA VAL A 63 -1.40 -31.34 0.45
C VAL A 63 -2.26 -31.15 1.70
N SER A 64 -2.03 -31.97 2.73
CA SER A 64 -2.76 -31.90 3.99
C SER A 64 -2.63 -30.50 4.62
N ILE A 65 -3.61 -30.10 5.43
CA ILE A 65 -3.56 -28.79 6.10
C ILE A 65 -2.30 -28.64 6.96
N HIS A 66 -1.82 -29.73 7.56
CA HIS A 66 -0.64 -29.76 8.43
C HIS A 66 0.67 -29.50 7.68
N SER A 67 0.82 -29.96 6.44
CA SER A 67 2.02 -29.71 5.62
C SER A 67 2.05 -28.31 5.00
N ARG A 68 0.94 -27.55 5.08
CA ARG A 68 0.90 -26.14 4.68
C ARG A 68 1.44 -25.20 5.75
N TRP A 69 1.52 -25.61 7.02
CA TRP A 69 2.04 -24.76 8.08
C TRP A 69 3.56 -24.72 8.08
N TYR A 70 4.11 -23.53 8.31
CA TYR A 70 5.52 -23.35 8.58
C TYR A 70 5.77 -23.39 10.10
N TRP A 71 5.72 -24.60 10.66
CA TRP A 71 5.67 -24.84 12.11
C TRP A 71 6.72 -24.09 12.95
N PRO A 72 8.00 -23.99 12.56
CA PRO A 72 8.98 -23.27 13.38
C PRO A 72 8.72 -21.76 13.49
N PHE A 73 8.26 -21.12 12.40
CA PHE A 73 7.88 -19.70 12.41
C PHE A 73 6.55 -19.48 13.14
N ALA A 74 5.58 -20.35 12.86
CA ALA A 74 4.27 -20.29 13.48
C ALA A 74 4.36 -20.44 15.01
N SER A 75 5.12 -21.42 15.50
CA SER A 75 5.30 -21.62 16.95
C SER A 75 6.03 -20.45 17.60
N GLY A 76 7.06 -19.89 16.95
CA GLY A 76 7.81 -18.75 17.46
C GLY A 76 6.97 -17.48 17.60
N ILE A 77 6.19 -17.13 16.57
CA ILE A 77 5.31 -15.96 16.59
C ILE A 77 4.21 -16.13 17.64
N LEU A 78 3.50 -17.27 17.60
CA LEU A 78 2.40 -17.54 18.53
C LEU A 78 2.89 -17.57 19.99
N LEU A 79 4.10 -18.09 20.24
CA LEU A 79 4.70 -18.06 21.57
C LEU A 79 5.03 -16.63 22.01
N ALA A 80 5.64 -15.82 21.14
CA ALA A 80 5.94 -14.42 21.46
C ALA A 80 4.66 -13.63 21.77
N GLU A 81 3.59 -13.84 21.00
CA GLU A 81 2.26 -13.25 21.23
C GLU A 81 1.65 -13.71 22.56
N ALA A 82 1.72 -15.02 22.87
CA ALA A 82 1.26 -15.54 24.15
C ALA A 82 2.03 -14.96 25.35
N VAL A 83 3.36 -14.80 25.23
CA VAL A 83 4.20 -14.19 26.26
C VAL A 83 3.90 -12.70 26.42
N ALA A 84 3.66 -11.98 25.33
CA ALA A 84 3.24 -10.58 25.37
C ALA A 84 1.86 -10.43 26.02
N LEU A 85 0.91 -11.31 25.70
CA LEU A 85 -0.41 -11.33 26.32
C LEU A 85 -0.34 -11.64 27.82
N TYR A 86 0.51 -12.60 28.20
CA TYR A 86 0.81 -12.87 29.61
C TYR A 86 1.37 -11.62 30.32
N ALA A 87 2.26 -10.86 29.66
CA ALA A 87 2.79 -9.62 30.23
C ALA A 87 1.69 -8.62 30.59
N VAL A 88 0.70 -8.44 29.70
CA VAL A 88 -0.42 -7.51 29.89
C VAL A 88 -1.20 -7.79 31.18
N PHE A 89 -1.44 -9.06 31.51
CA PHE A 89 -2.24 -9.43 32.67
C PHE A 89 -1.42 -9.65 33.96
N PHE A 90 -0.15 -10.07 33.84
CA PHE A 90 0.61 -10.60 34.98
C PHE A 90 1.92 -9.85 35.27
N VAL A 91 2.29 -8.86 34.46
CA VAL A 91 3.54 -8.11 34.64
C VAL A 91 3.27 -6.62 34.67
N LYS A 92 3.40 -6.01 35.86
CA LYS A 92 3.24 -4.57 36.04
C LYS A 92 4.19 -3.80 35.12
N LEU A 93 3.66 -2.92 34.28
CA LEU A 93 4.44 -2.03 33.44
C LEU A 93 4.93 -0.83 34.27
N GLN A 94 6.23 -0.75 34.51
CA GLN A 94 6.83 0.46 35.06
C GLN A 94 6.88 1.57 34.01
N ARG A 95 6.68 2.83 34.43
CA ARG A 95 6.64 3.98 33.50
C ARG A 95 7.94 4.14 32.72
N SER A 96 9.09 4.00 33.37
CA SER A 96 10.42 4.09 32.74
C SER A 96 10.60 3.00 31.67
N THR A 97 10.29 1.75 32.01
CA THR A 97 10.30 0.62 31.08
C THR A 97 9.33 0.82 29.92
N GLY A 98 8.14 1.38 30.16
CA GLY A 98 7.17 1.70 29.11
C GLY A 98 7.66 2.78 28.15
N ILE A 99 8.32 3.83 28.66
CA ILE A 99 8.96 4.85 27.81
C ILE A 99 10.07 4.22 26.97
N PHE A 100 10.95 3.41 27.58
CA PHE A 100 12.00 2.70 26.86
C PHE A 100 11.43 1.78 25.77
N MET A 101 10.39 1.01 26.10
CA MET A 101 9.68 0.11 25.18
C MET A 101 9.22 0.87 23.93
N VAL A 102 8.56 2.02 24.09
CA VAL A 102 8.06 2.83 22.97
C VAL A 102 9.22 3.40 22.14
N LEU A 103 10.22 4.01 22.78
CA LEU A 103 11.36 4.61 22.08
C LEU A 103 12.17 3.56 21.31
N TYR A 104 12.41 2.40 21.91
CA TYR A 104 13.12 1.30 21.27
C TYR A 104 12.28 0.67 20.15
N GLY A 105 10.96 0.62 20.31
CA GLY A 105 10.03 0.24 19.23
C GLY A 105 10.07 1.19 18.04
N ILE A 106 10.06 2.51 18.28
CA ILE A 106 10.20 3.53 17.23
C ILE A 106 11.55 3.38 16.52
N LEU A 107 12.65 3.20 17.26
CA LEU A 107 13.96 2.95 16.68
C LEU A 107 13.96 1.70 15.78
N SER A 108 13.39 0.60 16.28
CA SER A 108 13.28 -0.67 15.53
C SER A 108 12.51 -0.45 14.22
N GLY A 109 11.36 0.23 14.28
CA GLY A 109 10.54 0.56 13.13
C GLY A 109 11.26 1.47 12.13
N LEU A 110 11.94 2.52 12.60
CA LEU A 110 12.73 3.41 11.76
C LEU A 110 13.87 2.68 11.04
N CYS A 111 14.50 1.68 11.67
CA CYS A 111 15.53 0.90 11.00
C CYS A 111 14.96 -0.02 9.91
N ILE A 112 13.72 -0.49 10.06
CA ILE A 112 13.00 -1.20 8.99
C ILE A 112 12.66 -0.24 7.84
N THR A 113 12.04 0.90 8.13
CA THR A 113 11.58 1.83 7.09
C THR A 113 12.75 2.56 6.39
N ALA A 114 13.74 3.07 7.13
CA ALA A 114 14.91 3.72 6.55
C ALA A 114 15.86 2.71 5.90
N GLY A 115 16.15 1.61 6.58
CA GLY A 115 17.12 0.61 6.13
C GLY A 115 16.52 -0.42 5.18
N TYR A 116 15.79 -1.39 5.74
CA TYR A 116 15.28 -2.56 5.00
C TYR A 116 14.48 -2.14 3.77
N HIS A 117 13.57 -1.20 3.96
CA HIS A 117 12.67 -0.71 2.93
C HIS A 117 13.31 0.28 1.96
N ARG A 118 13.61 1.50 2.40
CA ARG A 118 14.03 2.59 1.51
C ARG A 118 15.46 2.45 1.00
N LEU A 119 16.41 2.03 1.84
CA LEU A 119 17.81 1.87 1.45
C LEU A 119 18.04 0.61 0.62
N TRP A 120 17.72 -0.57 1.16
CA TRP A 120 18.09 -1.84 0.52
C TRP A 120 17.04 -2.33 -0.47
N ALA A 121 15.74 -2.21 -0.19
CA ALA A 121 14.71 -2.66 -1.13
C ALA A 121 14.59 -1.74 -2.35
N HIS A 122 14.48 -0.44 -2.10
CA HIS A 122 14.17 0.55 -3.14
C HIS A 122 15.34 1.37 -3.64
N ARG A 123 16.48 1.35 -2.93
CA ARG A 123 17.68 2.12 -3.28
C ARG A 123 17.36 3.62 -3.41
N ALA A 124 16.49 4.11 -2.55
CA ALA A 124 15.96 5.47 -2.59
C ALA A 124 16.99 6.53 -2.13
N TYR A 125 18.10 6.10 -1.54
CA TYR A 125 19.22 6.96 -1.14
C TYR A 125 20.52 6.16 -0.95
N LYS A 126 21.62 6.85 -0.69
CA LYS A 126 22.91 6.27 -0.28
C LYS A 126 23.19 6.55 1.20
N ALA A 127 23.76 5.58 1.90
CA ALA A 127 24.09 5.70 3.31
C ALA A 127 25.60 5.55 3.53
N SER A 128 26.17 6.33 4.44
CA SER A 128 27.52 6.13 4.97
C SER A 128 27.66 4.75 5.63
N LEU A 129 28.87 4.20 5.71
CA LEU A 129 29.11 2.89 6.32
C LEU A 129 28.61 2.80 7.78
N PRO A 130 28.85 3.80 8.66
CA PRO A 130 28.32 3.76 10.03
C PRO A 130 26.78 3.68 10.06
N LEU A 131 26.10 4.45 9.20
CA LEU A 131 24.64 4.41 9.10
C LEU A 131 24.15 3.04 8.60
N GLN A 132 24.81 2.44 7.61
CA GLN A 132 24.45 1.10 7.13
C GLN A 132 24.56 0.05 8.24
N VAL A 133 25.65 0.06 9.00
CA VAL A 133 25.85 -0.88 10.12
C VAL A 133 24.81 -0.65 11.22
N PHE A 134 24.54 0.61 11.56
CA PHE A 134 23.52 0.97 12.54
C PHE A 134 22.13 0.43 12.15
N LEU A 135 21.70 0.70 10.92
CA LEU A 135 20.42 0.23 10.40
C LEU A 135 20.35 -1.29 10.33
N ALA A 136 21.46 -1.96 10.00
CA ALA A 136 21.53 -3.42 9.93
C ALA A 136 21.42 -4.09 11.31
N VAL A 137 22.05 -3.51 12.32
CA VAL A 137 22.05 -4.02 13.70
C VAL A 137 20.71 -3.80 14.38
N PHE A 138 20.20 -2.57 14.36
CA PHE A 138 18.96 -2.24 15.04
C PHE A 138 17.71 -2.63 14.24
N GLY A 139 17.79 -2.75 12.91
CA GLY A 139 16.71 -3.34 12.12
C GLY A 139 16.47 -4.82 12.44
N ALA A 140 17.53 -5.57 12.74
CA ALA A 140 17.43 -6.97 13.16
C ALA A 140 16.65 -7.16 14.48
N SER A 141 16.52 -6.12 15.32
CA SER A 141 15.75 -6.17 16.57
C SER A 141 14.25 -6.38 16.36
N SER A 142 13.75 -6.21 15.13
CA SER A 142 12.35 -6.43 14.74
C SER A 142 12.00 -7.90 14.48
N ILE A 143 13.01 -8.78 14.35
CA ILE A 143 12.86 -10.21 13.99
C ILE A 143 11.93 -10.40 12.77
N GLN A 144 12.19 -9.66 11.70
CA GLN A 144 11.45 -9.79 10.42
C GLN A 144 12.31 -10.46 9.32
N GLY A 145 13.27 -11.29 9.72
CA GLY A 145 14.25 -11.89 8.82
C GLY A 145 15.50 -11.03 8.59
N SER A 146 16.47 -11.63 7.89
CA SER A 146 17.68 -10.93 7.45
C SER A 146 17.33 -9.86 6.40
N ILE A 147 18.25 -8.92 6.15
CA ILE A 147 18.04 -7.89 5.12
C ILE A 147 17.76 -8.54 3.76
N ILE A 148 18.51 -9.59 3.41
CA ILE A 148 18.34 -10.32 2.14
C ILE A 148 16.93 -10.88 2.03
N TRP A 149 16.47 -11.60 3.06
CA TRP A 149 15.16 -12.25 3.04
C TRP A 149 14.01 -11.24 2.98
N TRP A 150 14.09 -10.17 3.78
CA TRP A 150 13.06 -9.15 3.82
C TRP A 150 12.97 -8.40 2.49
N VAL A 151 14.12 -7.95 1.97
CA VAL A 151 14.18 -7.20 0.71
C VAL A 151 13.71 -8.05 -0.46
N GLN A 152 14.06 -9.34 -0.48
CA GLN A 152 13.60 -10.24 -1.54
C GLN A 152 12.07 -10.30 -1.57
N ASN A 153 11.43 -10.56 -0.42
CA ASN A 153 9.97 -10.61 -0.35
C ASN A 153 9.33 -9.26 -0.68
N HIS A 154 9.93 -8.15 -0.24
CA HIS A 154 9.43 -6.82 -0.57
C HIS A 154 9.54 -6.49 -2.07
N ARG A 155 10.65 -6.86 -2.72
CA ARG A 155 10.80 -6.72 -4.18
C ARG A 155 9.81 -7.59 -4.95
N LEU A 156 9.56 -8.81 -4.46
CA LEU A 156 8.52 -9.68 -5.02
C LEU A 156 7.13 -9.09 -4.85
N HIS A 157 6.82 -8.53 -3.69
CA HIS A 157 5.57 -7.85 -3.41
C HIS A 157 5.32 -6.74 -4.43
N HIS A 158 6.26 -5.80 -4.63
CA HIS A 158 6.09 -4.74 -5.65
C HIS A 158 5.99 -5.25 -7.08
N ARG A 159 6.74 -6.30 -7.42
CA ARG A 159 6.76 -6.85 -8.79
C ARG A 159 5.47 -7.58 -9.13
N TYR A 160 4.86 -8.22 -8.14
CA TYR A 160 3.77 -9.16 -8.32
C TYR A 160 2.52 -8.79 -7.52
N THR A 161 2.40 -7.54 -7.05
CA THR A 161 1.31 -7.04 -6.20
C THR A 161 -0.04 -7.57 -6.66
N ASP A 162 -0.85 -8.05 -5.72
CA ASP A 162 -2.19 -8.61 -5.96
C ASP A 162 -2.27 -9.88 -6.82
N THR A 163 -1.14 -10.55 -7.08
CA THR A 163 -1.11 -11.85 -7.78
C THR A 163 -0.72 -12.98 -6.83
N GLU A 164 -0.87 -14.24 -7.27
CA GLU A 164 -0.46 -15.42 -6.47
C GLU A 164 1.04 -15.43 -6.12
N ARG A 165 1.87 -14.66 -6.85
CA ARG A 165 3.31 -14.55 -6.59
C ARG A 165 3.68 -13.46 -5.58
N ASP A 166 2.73 -12.61 -5.21
CA ASP A 166 2.89 -11.67 -4.10
C ASP A 166 2.94 -12.46 -2.78
N PRO A 167 4.05 -12.38 -2.02
CA PRO A 167 4.14 -13.04 -0.73
C PRO A 167 3.00 -12.64 0.22
N TYR A 168 2.53 -11.39 0.12
CA TYR A 168 1.56 -10.77 1.03
C TYR A 168 0.18 -10.58 0.39
N ASN A 169 -0.13 -11.34 -0.66
CA ASN A 169 -1.29 -11.13 -1.52
C ASN A 169 -2.60 -10.87 -0.74
N ILE A 170 -3.06 -9.62 -0.71
CA ILE A 170 -4.29 -9.22 -0.03
C ILE A 170 -5.54 -9.87 -0.62
N LYS A 171 -5.49 -10.34 -1.88
CA LYS A 171 -6.61 -11.05 -2.54
C LYS A 171 -6.87 -12.43 -1.91
N ARG A 172 -5.90 -13.00 -1.20
CA ARG A 172 -6.10 -14.22 -0.37
C ARG A 172 -6.82 -13.93 0.95
N GLY A 173 -7.05 -12.65 1.28
CA GLY A 173 -7.81 -12.20 2.43
C GLY A 173 -6.99 -11.35 3.40
N PHE A 174 -7.68 -10.52 4.17
CA PHE A 174 -7.06 -9.59 5.13
C PHE A 174 -6.12 -10.29 6.12
N TRP A 175 -6.57 -11.39 6.74
CA TRP A 175 -5.78 -12.13 7.72
C TRP A 175 -4.61 -12.90 7.10
N TYR A 176 -4.70 -13.26 5.82
CA TYR A 176 -3.55 -13.82 5.12
C TYR A 176 -2.44 -12.77 4.96
N ALA A 177 -2.78 -11.58 4.50
CA ALA A 177 -1.81 -10.49 4.34
C ALA A 177 -1.27 -9.97 5.69
N HIS A 178 -2.05 -10.09 6.78
CA HIS A 178 -1.61 -9.71 8.11
C HIS A 178 -0.69 -10.76 8.76
N HIS A 179 -1.12 -12.02 8.84
CA HIS A 179 -0.34 -13.11 9.48
C HIS A 179 -0.15 -14.35 8.60
N GLY A 180 -1.15 -14.73 7.81
CA GLY A 180 -1.11 -16.03 7.12
C GLY A 180 0.12 -16.24 6.24
N TRP A 181 0.65 -15.18 5.62
CA TRP A 181 1.83 -15.26 4.75
C TRP A 181 3.09 -15.80 5.44
N ILE A 182 3.25 -15.61 6.76
CA ILE A 182 4.40 -16.11 7.53
C ILE A 182 4.08 -17.45 8.22
N LEU A 183 2.80 -17.73 8.46
CA LEU A 183 2.34 -18.98 9.07
C LEU A 183 2.27 -20.15 8.08
N PHE A 184 2.02 -19.86 6.80
CA PHE A 184 1.87 -20.87 5.77
C PHE A 184 3.09 -20.92 4.83
N ARG A 185 3.51 -22.13 4.48
CA ARG A 185 4.50 -22.37 3.43
C ARG A 185 3.93 -21.93 2.09
N ARG A 186 4.74 -21.21 1.32
CA ARG A 186 4.42 -20.91 -0.08
C ARG A 186 4.66 -22.16 -0.93
N LYS A 187 3.78 -22.38 -1.90
CA LYS A 187 4.00 -23.42 -2.90
C LYS A 187 5.13 -23.01 -3.83
N GLU A 188 5.86 -23.99 -4.34
CA GLU A 188 6.97 -23.74 -5.26
C GLU A 188 6.50 -23.04 -6.55
N GLU A 189 5.28 -23.36 -7.02
CA GLU A 189 4.64 -22.75 -8.21
C GLU A 189 4.34 -21.26 -8.06
N ASP A 190 4.19 -20.78 -6.82
CA ASP A 190 3.88 -19.41 -6.48
C ASP A 190 5.14 -18.55 -6.28
N LEU A 191 6.35 -19.13 -6.40
CA LEU A 191 7.58 -18.41 -6.12
C LEU A 191 7.98 -17.50 -7.29
N GLY A 192 8.11 -16.21 -6.99
CA GLY A 192 8.54 -15.20 -7.96
C GLY A 192 10.07 -15.02 -7.96
N TYR A 193 10.56 -14.33 -8.99
CA TYR A 193 11.97 -13.93 -9.09
C TYR A 193 12.14 -12.44 -8.79
N ALA A 194 13.13 -12.13 -7.94
CA ALA A 194 13.63 -10.79 -7.70
C ALA A 194 15.15 -10.79 -7.88
N ASP A 195 15.70 -9.79 -8.56
CA ASP A 195 17.15 -9.60 -8.61
C ASP A 195 17.64 -9.17 -7.22
N MET A 196 18.71 -9.80 -6.73
CA MET A 196 19.32 -9.60 -5.41
C MET A 196 20.83 -9.34 -5.51
N THR A 197 21.36 -9.17 -6.72
CA THR A 197 22.80 -9.06 -7.00
C THR A 197 23.45 -7.94 -6.21
N ASP A 198 22.77 -6.81 -6.08
CA ASP A 198 23.24 -5.64 -5.33
C ASP A 198 23.38 -5.91 -3.83
N LEU A 199 22.50 -6.73 -3.24
CA LEU A 199 22.61 -7.11 -1.83
C LEU A 199 23.74 -8.10 -1.57
N HIS A 200 23.94 -9.06 -2.46
CA HIS A 200 25.05 -10.01 -2.36
C HIS A 200 26.42 -9.34 -2.53
N ALA A 201 26.48 -8.22 -3.24
CA ALA A 201 27.69 -7.40 -3.34
C ALA A 201 27.97 -6.56 -2.08
N SER A 202 26.96 -6.33 -1.22
CA SER A 202 27.11 -5.48 -0.04
C SER A 202 27.72 -6.25 1.14
N LYS A 203 28.93 -5.84 1.55
CA LYS A 203 29.65 -6.43 2.69
C LYS A 203 28.86 -6.37 4.00
N VAL A 204 28.15 -5.25 4.25
CA VAL A 204 27.33 -5.08 5.48
C VAL A 204 26.14 -6.02 5.46
N VAL A 205 25.46 -6.16 4.31
CA VAL A 205 24.28 -7.02 4.19
C VAL A 205 24.67 -8.50 4.32
N VAL A 206 25.77 -8.92 3.66
CA VAL A 206 26.28 -10.29 3.78
C VAL A 206 26.79 -10.58 5.20
N TRP A 207 27.46 -9.62 5.85
CA TRP A 207 27.83 -9.75 7.26
C TRP A 207 26.59 -9.91 8.15
N GLN A 208 25.60 -9.05 8.00
CA GLN A 208 24.37 -9.12 8.78
C GLN A 208 23.63 -10.44 8.56
N TYR A 209 23.61 -10.96 7.33
CA TYR A 209 23.06 -12.27 7.01
C TYR A 209 23.79 -13.40 7.76
N ASN A 210 25.12 -13.41 7.70
CA ASN A 210 25.93 -14.46 8.32
C ASN A 210 25.84 -14.48 9.85
N TYR A 211 25.61 -13.33 10.48
CA TYR A 211 25.51 -13.18 11.94
C TYR A 211 24.08 -12.86 12.40
N TYR A 212 23.07 -13.06 11.54
CA TYR A 212 21.72 -12.56 11.78
C TYR A 212 21.16 -13.00 13.13
N PHE A 213 21.20 -14.30 13.45
CA PHE A 213 20.64 -14.82 14.71
C PHE A 213 21.33 -14.26 15.94
N PHE A 214 22.64 -14.06 15.88
CA PHE A 214 23.40 -13.48 16.97
C PHE A 214 23.01 -12.01 17.18
N ILE A 215 23.04 -11.21 16.11
CA ILE A 215 22.66 -9.80 16.14
C ILE A 215 21.21 -9.65 16.61
N CYS A 216 20.31 -10.47 16.06
CA CYS A 216 18.90 -10.52 16.38
C CYS A 216 18.67 -10.84 17.85
N ALA A 217 19.23 -11.93 18.40
CA ALA A 217 19.07 -12.28 19.81
C ALA A 217 19.64 -11.19 20.73
N LEU A 218 20.79 -10.63 20.37
CA LEU A 218 21.44 -9.57 21.12
C LEU A 218 20.56 -8.31 21.16
N THR A 219 20.05 -7.82 20.03
CA THR A 219 19.33 -6.55 19.98
C THR A 219 17.84 -6.68 20.32
N SER A 220 17.19 -7.79 19.98
CA SER A 220 15.76 -7.95 20.26
C SER A 220 15.45 -8.36 21.70
N ILE A 221 16.33 -9.15 22.34
CA ILE A 221 16.10 -9.71 23.68
C ILE A 221 17.11 -9.21 24.71
N VAL A 222 18.41 -9.47 24.48
CA VAL A 222 19.44 -9.26 25.51
C VAL A 222 19.59 -7.77 25.84
N LEU A 223 19.76 -6.92 24.83
CA LEU A 223 19.96 -5.48 24.99
C LEU A 223 18.80 -4.79 25.71
N PRO A 224 17.52 -4.94 25.28
CA PRO A 224 16.41 -4.29 25.99
C PRO A 224 16.22 -4.84 27.41
N THR A 225 16.42 -6.14 27.63
CA THR A 225 16.32 -6.75 28.96
C THR A 225 17.43 -6.22 29.88
N ALA A 226 18.67 -6.22 29.41
CA ALA A 226 19.82 -5.76 30.17
C ALA A 226 19.77 -4.25 30.42
N PHE A 227 19.33 -3.45 29.45
CA PHE A 227 19.16 -2.01 29.65
C PHE A 227 18.15 -1.72 30.74
N CYS A 228 16.95 -2.32 30.70
CA CYS A 228 15.96 -2.12 31.75
C CYS A 228 16.42 -2.69 33.10
N GLY A 229 17.09 -3.84 33.09
CA GLY A 229 17.61 -4.47 34.30
C GLY A 229 18.72 -3.68 34.99
N LEU A 230 19.73 -3.24 34.24
CA LEU A 230 20.92 -2.57 34.76
C LEU A 230 20.69 -1.06 34.98
N VAL A 231 19.93 -0.40 34.11
CA VAL A 231 19.74 1.06 34.15
C VAL A 231 18.44 1.45 34.84
N LEU A 232 17.36 0.68 34.64
CA LEU A 232 16.04 1.00 35.19
C LEU A 232 15.65 0.13 36.39
N ASN A 233 16.54 -0.79 36.80
CA ASN A 233 16.31 -1.76 37.87
C ASN A 233 15.04 -2.61 37.68
N ASP A 234 14.73 -2.97 36.43
CA ASP A 234 13.51 -3.69 36.06
C ASP A 234 13.81 -4.83 35.07
N TRP A 235 14.48 -5.89 35.53
CA TRP A 235 14.80 -7.06 34.70
C TRP A 235 13.55 -7.75 34.14
N LYS A 236 12.52 -7.90 34.98
CA LYS A 236 11.26 -8.54 34.60
C LYS A 236 10.52 -7.71 33.56
N GLY A 237 10.36 -6.40 33.77
CA GLY A 237 9.76 -5.52 32.77
C GLY A 237 10.61 -5.40 31.51
N GLY A 238 11.93 -5.43 31.62
CA GLY A 238 12.86 -5.44 30.49
C GLY A 238 12.61 -6.59 29.52
N PHE A 239 12.48 -7.80 30.04
CA PHE A 239 12.19 -8.98 29.23
C PHE A 239 10.75 -8.97 28.67
N PHE A 240 9.75 -8.85 29.54
CA PHE A 240 8.35 -8.98 29.12
C PHE A 240 7.87 -7.80 28.26
N TRP A 241 8.18 -6.57 28.66
CA TRP A 241 7.74 -5.36 27.97
C TRP A 241 8.77 -4.86 26.96
N GLY A 242 10.00 -4.60 27.42
CA GLY A 242 11.07 -4.00 26.60
C GLY A 242 11.51 -4.88 25.42
N ALA A 243 11.55 -6.20 25.61
CA ALA A 243 11.92 -7.16 24.57
C ALA A 243 10.69 -7.73 23.84
N VAL A 244 9.88 -8.54 24.52
CA VAL A 244 8.84 -9.38 23.88
C VAL A 244 7.60 -8.58 23.46
N ALA A 245 6.96 -7.83 24.35
CA ALA A 245 5.76 -7.06 23.98
C ALA A 245 6.09 -5.99 22.92
N ARG A 246 7.24 -5.32 23.03
CA ARG A 246 7.74 -4.43 21.98
C ARG A 246 7.93 -5.16 20.65
N LEU A 247 8.52 -6.35 20.65
CA LEU A 247 8.71 -7.15 19.43
C LEU A 247 7.38 -7.39 18.72
N VAL A 248 6.41 -7.92 19.47
CA VAL A 248 5.07 -8.19 18.96
C VAL A 248 4.44 -6.91 18.43
N GLY A 249 4.47 -5.82 19.19
CA GLY A 249 3.93 -4.53 18.76
C GLY A 249 4.54 -4.02 17.45
N VAL A 250 5.87 -4.07 17.30
CA VAL A 250 6.55 -3.67 16.06
C VAL A 250 6.15 -4.56 14.89
N GLN A 251 6.06 -5.88 15.08
CA GLN A 251 5.63 -6.81 14.03
C GLN A 251 4.19 -6.54 13.59
N GLN A 252 3.23 -6.38 14.52
CA GLN A 252 1.84 -6.07 14.16
C GLN A 252 1.73 -4.74 13.40
N ILE A 253 2.49 -3.72 13.82
CA ILE A 253 2.56 -2.43 13.11
C ILE A 253 3.09 -2.62 11.68
N THR A 254 4.15 -3.41 11.48
CA THR A 254 4.67 -3.68 10.13
C THR A 254 3.66 -4.47 9.28
N PHE A 255 2.99 -5.47 9.86
CA PHE A 255 1.99 -6.29 9.15
C PHE A 255 0.74 -5.51 8.75
N CYS A 256 0.41 -4.41 9.46
CA CYS A 256 -0.61 -3.46 9.02
C CYS A 256 -0.31 -2.85 7.64
N VAL A 257 0.97 -2.71 7.25
CA VAL A 257 1.31 -2.18 5.91
C VAL A 257 0.80 -3.14 4.82
N ASN A 258 1.01 -4.44 4.98
CA ASN A 258 0.55 -5.46 4.03
C ASN A 258 -0.98 -5.61 3.98
N SER A 259 -1.65 -5.37 5.10
CA SER A 259 -3.09 -5.66 5.29
C SER A 259 -3.95 -4.40 5.27
N VAL A 260 -3.80 -3.55 6.29
CA VAL A 260 -4.55 -2.30 6.45
C VAL A 260 -4.29 -1.35 5.27
N ALA A 261 -3.02 -1.16 4.87
CA ALA A 261 -2.69 -0.24 3.78
C ALA A 261 -3.10 -0.77 2.39
N HIS A 262 -3.44 -2.06 2.25
CA HIS A 262 -4.04 -2.65 1.06
C HIS A 262 -5.57 -2.77 1.12
N THR A 263 -6.20 -2.32 2.22
CA THR A 263 -7.65 -2.47 2.43
C THR A 263 -8.35 -1.13 2.64
N PHE A 264 -7.76 -0.24 3.44
CA PHE A 264 -8.41 0.99 3.90
C PHE A 264 -7.64 2.23 3.45
N GLY A 265 -8.36 3.22 2.94
CA GLY A 265 -7.80 4.52 2.54
C GLY A 265 -8.24 4.96 1.16
N THR A 266 -7.43 5.79 0.52
CA THR A 266 -7.70 6.37 -0.81
C THR A 266 -6.67 5.96 -1.84
N GLN A 267 -6.99 6.10 -3.13
CA GLN A 267 -6.09 5.77 -4.25
C GLN A 267 -5.84 7.02 -5.11
N PRO A 268 -5.09 8.02 -4.60
CA PRO A 268 -4.93 9.29 -5.29
C PRO A 268 -3.98 9.26 -6.50
N TYR A 269 -3.18 8.20 -6.69
CA TYR A 269 -2.16 8.11 -7.74
C TYR A 269 -2.43 7.00 -8.76
N SER A 270 -2.91 5.83 -8.32
CA SER A 270 -3.30 4.72 -9.21
C SER A 270 -4.35 3.84 -8.53
N ASP A 271 -5.28 3.27 -9.28
CA ASP A 271 -6.25 2.27 -8.81
C ASP A 271 -6.13 0.92 -9.53
N GLU A 272 -4.98 0.68 -10.17
CA GLU A 272 -4.67 -0.60 -10.86
C GLU A 272 -4.37 -1.73 -9.87
N GLN A 273 -3.85 -1.38 -8.70
CA GLN A 273 -3.51 -2.29 -7.60
C GLN A 273 -4.19 -1.83 -6.31
N THR A 274 -4.28 -2.69 -5.31
CA THR A 274 -4.95 -2.45 -4.02
C THR A 274 -4.31 -1.48 -3.01
N PRO A 275 -3.01 -1.08 -3.07
CA PRO A 275 -2.41 -0.15 -2.12
C PRO A 275 -3.19 1.16 -1.98
N ARG A 276 -3.34 1.64 -0.74
CA ARG A 276 -4.10 2.83 -0.37
C ARG A 276 -3.32 3.76 0.54
N ASP A 277 -3.56 5.05 0.38
CA ASP A 277 -3.08 6.09 1.27
C ASP A 277 -4.04 6.27 2.45
N ASN A 278 -3.50 6.20 3.67
CA ASN A 278 -4.21 6.45 4.91
C ASN A 278 -3.28 7.12 5.93
N TRP A 279 -3.63 8.33 6.36
CA TRP A 279 -2.82 9.12 7.29
C TRP A 279 -2.77 8.51 8.71
N ILE A 280 -3.84 7.83 9.15
CA ILE A 280 -3.86 7.12 10.45
C ILE A 280 -2.85 5.98 10.40
N THR A 281 -2.87 5.20 9.32
CA THR A 281 -1.85 4.18 9.08
C THR A 281 -0.46 4.82 9.07
N GLY A 282 -0.30 6.00 8.44
CA GLY A 282 0.96 6.75 8.41
C GLY A 282 1.52 7.09 9.79
N VAL A 283 0.66 7.48 10.75
CA VAL A 283 1.08 7.70 12.15
C VAL A 283 1.55 6.39 12.78
N ILE A 284 0.75 5.33 12.66
CA ILE A 284 1.01 4.04 13.32
C ILE A 284 2.27 3.38 12.76
N THR A 285 2.50 3.49 11.45
CA THR A 285 3.60 2.82 10.73
C THR A 285 4.79 3.74 10.43
N LEU A 286 4.93 4.85 11.15
CA LEU A 286 6.08 5.77 11.05
C LEU A 286 6.31 6.33 9.63
N GLY A 287 5.24 6.44 8.84
CA GLY A 287 5.24 6.97 7.47
C GLY A 287 4.79 6.00 6.38
N GLU A 288 4.68 4.71 6.68
CA GLU A 288 4.42 3.69 5.64
C GLU A 288 2.96 3.62 5.17
N GLY A 289 2.05 4.41 5.76
CA GLY A 289 0.63 4.44 5.41
C GLY A 289 0.25 5.16 4.12
N TYR A 290 1.17 5.90 3.49
CA TYR A 290 0.97 6.48 2.15
C TYR A 290 1.32 5.45 1.06
N HIS A 291 0.63 4.32 1.11
CA HIS A 291 1.03 3.11 0.40
C HIS A 291 0.65 3.15 -1.10
N ASN A 292 -0.37 3.92 -1.48
CA ASN A 292 -0.71 4.14 -2.89
C ASN A 292 0.38 4.95 -3.59
N PHE A 293 0.89 6.00 -2.93
CA PHE A 293 2.04 6.75 -3.45
C PHE A 293 3.27 5.85 -3.57
N HIS A 294 3.55 5.10 -2.51
CA HIS A 294 4.72 4.24 -2.45
C HIS A 294 4.75 3.19 -3.58
N HIS A 295 3.63 2.49 -3.83
CA HIS A 295 3.55 1.52 -4.92
C HIS A 295 3.62 2.17 -6.31
N ALA A 296 3.06 3.37 -6.48
CA ALA A 296 3.14 4.10 -7.75
C ALA A 296 4.55 4.64 -8.04
N PHE A 297 5.31 5.02 -7.00
CA PHE A 297 6.61 5.68 -7.13
C PHE A 297 7.65 5.09 -6.14
N PRO A 298 8.01 3.80 -6.27
CA PRO A 298 8.72 3.06 -5.22
C PRO A 298 10.15 3.53 -4.93
N ASN A 299 10.78 4.27 -5.85
CA ASN A 299 12.15 4.78 -5.70
C ASN A 299 12.20 6.21 -5.10
N ASP A 300 11.06 6.82 -4.76
CA ASP A 300 11.04 8.06 -3.99
C ASP A 300 11.39 7.75 -2.53
N TYR A 301 12.29 8.51 -1.92
CA TYR A 301 12.65 8.32 -0.50
C TYR A 301 11.50 8.65 0.46
N ARG A 302 10.42 9.25 -0.05
CA ARG A 302 9.21 9.61 0.70
C ARG A 302 8.11 8.64 0.36
N ASN A 303 7.37 8.20 1.38
CA ASN A 303 6.04 7.64 1.14
C ASN A 303 5.00 8.77 1.20
N GLY A 304 5.12 9.65 2.19
CA GLY A 304 4.32 10.87 2.27
C GLY A 304 4.91 11.98 1.42
N VAL A 305 4.43 12.16 0.18
CA VAL A 305 5.01 13.10 -0.78
C VAL A 305 4.91 14.58 -0.36
N ARG A 306 3.86 14.95 0.36
CA ARG A 306 3.63 16.34 0.81
C ARG A 306 4.45 16.59 2.06
N TRP A 307 4.80 17.85 2.29
CA TRP A 307 5.62 18.21 3.45
C TRP A 307 4.93 17.87 4.79
N TYR A 308 3.60 18.00 4.84
CA TYR A 308 2.76 17.70 6.00
C TYR A 308 2.26 16.25 6.06
N ASP A 309 2.51 15.43 5.02
CA ASP A 309 2.18 14.01 5.10
C ASP A 309 3.08 13.38 6.18
N ILE A 310 2.46 12.71 7.16
CA ILE A 310 3.12 12.18 8.36
C ILE A 310 4.00 11.00 7.98
N ASP A 311 5.26 11.31 7.71
CA ASP A 311 6.29 10.36 7.32
C ASP A 311 7.54 10.67 8.14
N LEU A 312 7.62 10.05 9.32
CA LEU A 312 8.72 10.26 10.26
C LEU A 312 10.06 9.85 9.64
N THR A 313 10.06 8.75 8.89
CA THR A 313 11.24 8.24 8.19
C THR A 313 11.77 9.25 7.17
N LYS A 314 10.90 9.93 6.41
CA LYS A 314 11.28 11.02 5.48
C LYS A 314 12.03 12.13 6.22
N TRP A 315 11.52 12.58 7.36
CA TRP A 315 12.15 13.66 8.11
C TRP A 315 13.48 13.23 8.73
N VAL A 316 13.56 11.99 9.24
CA VAL A 316 14.81 11.41 9.74
C VAL A 316 15.86 11.30 8.63
N LEU A 317 15.48 10.80 7.44
CA LEU A 317 16.40 10.71 6.31
C LEU A 317 16.88 12.10 5.83
N TRP A 318 15.99 13.10 5.80
CA TRP A 318 16.37 14.47 5.50
C TRP A 318 17.38 15.03 6.50
N LEU A 319 17.18 14.79 7.81
CA LEU A 319 18.13 15.19 8.84
C LEU A 319 19.48 14.46 8.69
N LEU A 320 19.46 13.15 8.42
CA LEU A 320 20.68 12.37 8.20
C LEU A 320 21.45 12.83 6.95
N GLU A 321 20.75 13.36 5.94
CA GLU A 321 21.39 14.02 4.79
C GLU A 321 22.10 15.30 5.22
N GLN A 322 21.49 16.14 6.08
CA GLN A 322 22.16 17.34 6.61
C GLN A 322 23.41 17.01 7.45
N LEU A 323 23.43 15.82 8.07
CA LEU A 323 24.56 15.32 8.86
C LEU A 323 25.60 14.56 8.02
N ASN A 324 25.46 14.52 6.70
CA ASN A 324 26.32 13.75 5.77
C ASN A 324 26.37 12.23 6.06
N LEU A 325 25.36 11.70 6.77
CA LEU A 325 25.21 10.27 7.03
C LEU A 325 24.42 9.57 5.92
N ALA A 326 23.56 10.31 5.23
CA ALA A 326 22.84 9.93 4.02
C ALA A 326 23.14 10.91 2.88
N SER A 327 22.95 10.47 1.64
CA SER A 327 23.07 11.33 0.45
C SER A 327 22.19 10.83 -0.68
N GLU A 328 21.99 11.67 -1.70
CA GLU A 328 21.22 11.34 -2.90
C GLU A 328 19.78 10.88 -2.58
N LEU A 329 19.07 11.60 -1.70
CA LEU A 329 17.66 11.33 -1.42
C LEU A 329 16.82 11.51 -2.69
N LYS A 330 16.43 10.39 -3.32
CA LYS A 330 15.76 10.38 -4.62
C LYS A 330 14.32 10.85 -4.51
N ARG A 331 13.92 11.75 -5.40
CA ARG A 331 12.54 12.24 -5.51
C ARG A 331 12.03 11.96 -6.91
N PHE A 332 10.85 11.40 -7.01
CA PHE A 332 10.21 11.21 -8.30
C PHE A 332 9.83 12.59 -8.91
N PRO A 333 9.91 12.77 -10.24
CA PRO A 333 9.63 14.06 -10.85
C PRO A 333 8.21 14.55 -10.54
N ARG A 334 8.10 15.80 -10.09
CA ARG A 334 6.82 16.37 -9.64
C ARG A 334 5.72 16.29 -10.71
N ASN A 335 6.07 16.50 -11.98
CA ASN A 335 5.12 16.44 -13.07
C ASN A 335 4.50 15.04 -13.24
N GLU A 336 5.29 13.98 -13.11
CA GLU A 336 4.80 12.60 -13.23
C GLU A 336 3.86 12.23 -12.07
N ILE A 337 4.19 12.67 -10.85
CA ILE A 337 3.29 12.53 -9.70
C ILE A 337 1.96 13.27 -9.95
N MET A 338 2.03 14.47 -10.53
CA MET A 338 0.85 15.27 -10.85
C MET A 338 -0.01 14.64 -11.95
N LYS A 339 0.60 14.00 -12.97
CA LYS A 339 -0.13 13.23 -13.99
C LYS A 339 -0.95 12.11 -13.36
N GLY A 340 -0.36 11.29 -12.48
CA GLY A 340 -1.10 10.24 -11.77
C GLY A 340 -2.32 10.78 -11.00
N ARG A 341 -2.14 11.90 -10.29
CA ARG A 341 -3.25 12.57 -9.58
C ARG A 341 -4.30 13.13 -10.53
N ALA A 342 -3.91 13.71 -11.65
CA ALA A 342 -4.83 14.26 -12.64
C ALA A 342 -5.67 13.14 -13.27
N THR A 343 -5.04 12.02 -13.64
CA THR A 343 -5.71 10.81 -14.16
C THR A 343 -6.75 10.29 -13.17
N MET A 344 -6.38 10.11 -11.89
CA MET A 344 -7.32 9.63 -10.88
C MET A 344 -8.47 10.60 -10.61
N LYS A 345 -8.22 11.92 -10.64
CA LYS A 345 -9.28 12.93 -10.53
C LYS A 345 -10.26 12.85 -11.69
N LEU A 346 -9.77 12.72 -12.93
CA LEU A 346 -10.61 12.58 -14.11
C LEU A 346 -11.47 11.31 -14.02
N LYS A 347 -10.85 10.16 -13.73
CA LYS A 347 -11.54 8.87 -13.56
C LYS A 347 -12.62 8.93 -12.48
N ASN A 348 -12.34 9.61 -11.36
CA ASN A 348 -13.31 9.77 -10.29
C ASN A 348 -14.44 10.75 -10.66
N ALA A 349 -14.14 11.81 -11.41
CA ALA A 349 -15.16 12.72 -11.94
C ALA A 349 -16.08 11.99 -12.92
N GLU A 350 -15.54 11.16 -13.82
CA GLU A 350 -16.33 10.32 -14.73
C GLU A 350 -17.20 9.30 -13.98
N ARG A 351 -16.65 8.62 -12.98
CA ARG A 351 -17.41 7.70 -12.11
C ARG A 351 -18.54 8.40 -11.38
N PHE A 352 -18.32 9.63 -10.92
CA PHE A 352 -19.35 10.44 -10.28
C PHE A 352 -20.41 10.87 -11.28
N ALA A 353 -20.01 11.40 -12.45
CA ALA A 353 -20.92 11.82 -13.51
C ALA A 353 -21.84 10.68 -13.97
N LYS A 354 -21.35 9.44 -14.07
CA LYS A 354 -22.17 8.25 -14.40
C LYS A 354 -23.28 7.94 -13.39
N LYS A 355 -23.21 8.44 -12.16
CA LYS A 355 -24.25 8.28 -11.13
C LYS A 355 -25.28 9.41 -11.13
N VAL A 356 -25.03 10.48 -11.90
CA VAL A 356 -25.92 11.64 -11.98
C VAL A 356 -26.87 11.45 -13.16
N ASN A 357 -28.16 11.69 -12.92
CA ASN A 357 -29.16 11.71 -13.99
C ASN A 357 -29.11 13.05 -14.72
N TYR A 358 -28.70 13.04 -15.99
CA TYR A 358 -28.67 14.22 -16.86
C TYR A 358 -29.89 14.32 -17.79
N GLY A 359 -30.89 13.45 -17.62
CA GLY A 359 -32.04 13.31 -18.51
C GLY A 359 -31.75 12.40 -19.70
N THR A 360 -32.67 12.39 -20.66
CA THR A 360 -32.57 11.61 -21.90
C THR A 360 -31.32 12.02 -22.70
N PRO A 361 -30.47 11.08 -23.14
CA PRO A 361 -29.35 11.34 -24.03
C PRO A 361 -29.78 12.09 -25.31
N ILE A 362 -28.90 12.97 -25.81
CA ILE A 362 -29.23 13.86 -26.95
C ILE A 362 -29.57 13.07 -28.22
N ASP A 363 -28.88 11.95 -28.42
CA ASP A 363 -29.05 11.00 -29.52
C ASP A 363 -30.32 10.14 -29.43
N GLU A 364 -30.97 10.12 -28.26
CA GLU A 364 -32.25 9.44 -28.03
C GLU A 364 -33.46 10.40 -28.08
N LEU A 365 -33.22 11.71 -28.23
CA LEU A 365 -34.30 12.69 -28.26
C LEU A 365 -35.10 12.60 -29.56
N PRO A 366 -36.44 12.70 -29.50
CA PRO A 366 -37.25 12.83 -30.70
C PRO A 366 -36.94 14.14 -31.43
N MET A 367 -36.88 14.04 -32.75
CA MET A 367 -36.59 15.14 -33.65
C MET A 367 -37.90 15.74 -34.17
N PHE A 368 -37.98 17.07 -34.19
CA PHE A 368 -39.15 17.80 -34.67
C PHE A 368 -38.73 18.84 -35.71
N THR A 369 -39.44 18.88 -36.82
CA THR A 369 -39.39 20.04 -37.71
C THR A 369 -40.03 21.26 -37.04
N ALA A 370 -39.72 22.46 -37.53
CA ALA A 370 -40.36 23.69 -37.05
C ALA A 370 -41.90 23.64 -37.14
N SER A 371 -42.45 23.03 -38.21
CA SER A 371 -43.89 22.88 -38.40
C SER A 371 -44.52 21.96 -37.37
N GLU A 372 -43.89 20.81 -37.07
CA GLU A 372 -44.37 19.87 -36.05
C GLU A 372 -44.32 20.48 -34.65
N PHE A 373 -43.26 21.22 -34.32
CA PHE A 373 -43.18 21.96 -33.06
C PHE A 373 -44.34 22.97 -32.93
N VAL A 374 -44.63 23.73 -33.98
CA VAL A 374 -45.73 24.70 -33.99
C VAL A 374 -47.09 24.00 -33.82
N ALA A 375 -47.30 22.85 -34.45
CA ALA A 375 -48.52 22.06 -34.30
C ALA A 375 -48.68 21.55 -32.85
N GLU A 376 -47.63 21.02 -32.23
CA GLU A 376 -47.65 20.57 -30.82
C GLU A 376 -48.03 21.70 -29.86
N VAL A 377 -47.51 22.92 -30.08
CA VAL A 377 -47.81 24.07 -29.21
C VAL A 377 -49.20 24.65 -29.47
N LYS A 378 -49.57 24.90 -30.74
CA LYS A 378 -50.81 25.62 -31.09
C LYS A 378 -52.04 24.72 -31.11
N GLU A 379 -51.92 23.51 -31.64
CA GLU A 379 -53.07 22.61 -31.83
C GLU A 379 -53.25 21.68 -30.64
N ARG A 380 -52.14 21.19 -30.07
CA ARG A 380 -52.14 20.24 -28.94
C ARG A 380 -51.91 20.89 -27.59
N GLY A 381 -51.72 22.21 -27.57
CA GLY A 381 -51.69 23.02 -26.35
C GLY A 381 -50.45 22.85 -25.47
N LYS A 382 -49.40 22.16 -25.96
CA LYS A 382 -48.18 21.87 -25.20
C LYS A 382 -47.49 23.16 -24.75
N LYS A 383 -47.00 23.17 -23.51
CA LYS A 383 -46.24 24.31 -22.96
C LYS A 383 -44.76 24.17 -23.29
N TRP A 384 -44.43 24.16 -24.57
CA TRP A 384 -43.06 23.98 -25.03
C TRP A 384 -42.39 25.31 -25.38
N LEU A 385 -41.10 25.39 -25.16
CA LEU A 385 -40.22 26.47 -25.64
C LEU A 385 -38.92 25.87 -26.18
N VAL A 386 -38.19 26.64 -26.98
CA VAL A 386 -36.92 26.21 -27.57
C VAL A 386 -35.76 26.97 -26.93
N ILE A 387 -34.70 26.27 -26.54
CA ILE A 387 -33.41 26.86 -26.12
C ILE A 387 -32.30 26.04 -26.76
N GLU A 388 -31.40 26.71 -27.49
CA GLU A 388 -30.24 26.13 -28.18
C GLU A 388 -30.64 24.96 -29.11
N GLY A 389 -31.79 25.07 -29.77
CA GLY A 389 -32.33 24.03 -30.67
C GLY A 389 -32.97 22.84 -29.96
N PHE A 390 -33.06 22.84 -28.62
CA PHE A 390 -33.75 21.82 -27.85
C PHE A 390 -35.11 22.29 -27.37
N ILE A 391 -36.07 21.36 -27.35
CA ILE A 391 -37.45 21.60 -26.91
C ILE A 391 -37.57 21.23 -25.44
N TYR A 392 -38.12 22.15 -24.64
CA TYR A 392 -38.37 21.96 -23.22
C TYR A 392 -39.86 22.08 -22.91
N ASN A 393 -40.43 21.06 -22.27
CA ASN A 393 -41.75 21.14 -21.67
C ASN A 393 -41.68 21.81 -20.30
N VAL A 394 -42.22 23.02 -20.21
CA VAL A 394 -42.16 23.85 -19.00
C VAL A 394 -43.47 23.88 -18.23
N GLU A 395 -44.46 23.05 -18.59
CA GLU A 395 -45.81 23.06 -18.00
C GLU A 395 -45.79 23.07 -16.47
N ASP A 396 -45.10 22.10 -15.87
CA ASP A 396 -45.01 21.96 -14.42
C ASP A 396 -44.06 22.99 -13.78
N PHE A 397 -43.16 23.59 -14.56
CA PHE A 397 -42.16 24.53 -14.05
C PHE A 397 -42.62 25.99 -14.03
N ILE A 398 -43.66 26.35 -14.80
CA ILE A 398 -44.13 27.74 -14.92
C ILE A 398 -44.39 28.38 -13.55
N SER A 399 -45.07 27.68 -12.63
CA SER A 399 -45.39 28.19 -11.29
C SER A 399 -44.19 28.22 -10.34
N MET A 400 -43.18 27.40 -10.60
CA MET A 400 -41.99 27.26 -9.77
C MET A 400 -40.83 28.16 -10.21
N HIS A 401 -40.93 28.78 -11.38
CA HIS A 401 -39.84 29.59 -11.92
C HIS A 401 -39.54 30.81 -11.00
N PRO A 402 -38.29 30.97 -10.52
CA PRO A 402 -37.95 32.03 -9.56
C PRO A 402 -38.16 33.47 -10.07
N GLY A 403 -38.03 33.69 -11.38
CA GLY A 403 -38.33 34.98 -12.02
C GLY A 403 -39.82 35.24 -12.22
N GLY A 404 -40.68 34.34 -11.75
CA GLY A 404 -42.13 34.41 -11.86
C GLY A 404 -42.69 33.78 -13.15
N PRO A 405 -43.99 33.41 -13.14
CA PRO A 405 -44.63 32.65 -14.22
C PRO A 405 -44.82 33.45 -15.51
N LYS A 406 -44.90 34.78 -15.43
CA LYS A 406 -45.13 35.64 -16.61
C LYS A 406 -44.00 35.55 -17.63
N LEU A 407 -42.75 35.47 -17.15
CA LEU A 407 -41.58 35.37 -18.03
C LEU A 407 -41.61 34.07 -18.85
N ILE A 408 -41.86 32.92 -18.20
CA ILE A 408 -41.95 31.64 -18.89
C ILE A 408 -43.15 31.57 -19.84
N LYS A 409 -44.33 32.04 -19.39
CA LYS A 409 -45.54 32.06 -20.23
C LYS A 409 -45.33 32.85 -21.53
N SER A 410 -44.56 33.94 -21.49
CA SER A 410 -44.27 34.77 -22.66
C SER A 410 -43.38 34.07 -23.71
N GLY A 411 -42.66 33.03 -23.31
CA GLY A 411 -41.74 32.26 -24.14
C GLY A 411 -42.31 30.97 -24.74
N ILE A 412 -43.55 30.59 -24.39
CA ILE A 412 -44.20 29.40 -24.95
C ILE A 412 -44.33 29.55 -26.48
N GLY A 413 -43.89 28.53 -27.21
CA GLY A 413 -43.88 28.49 -28.67
C GLY A 413 -42.76 29.30 -29.33
N LYS A 414 -41.76 29.77 -28.55
CA LYS A 414 -40.68 30.63 -29.06
C LYS A 414 -39.31 30.05 -28.77
N ASP A 415 -38.33 30.52 -29.53
CA ASP A 415 -36.93 30.37 -29.21
C ASP A 415 -36.52 31.41 -28.16
N MET A 416 -36.18 30.93 -26.98
CA MET A 416 -35.81 31.71 -25.80
C MET A 416 -34.30 31.71 -25.56
N THR A 417 -33.49 31.22 -26.52
CA THR A 417 -32.03 31.10 -26.39
C THR A 417 -31.37 32.41 -25.96
N ASN A 418 -31.66 33.52 -26.64
CA ASN A 418 -31.04 34.81 -26.31
C ASN A 418 -31.45 35.28 -24.90
N ALA A 419 -32.74 35.20 -24.56
CA ALA A 419 -33.22 35.57 -23.24
C ALA A 419 -32.57 34.74 -22.11
N PHE A 420 -32.34 33.46 -22.36
CA PHE A 420 -31.75 32.50 -21.42
C PHE A 420 -30.22 32.59 -21.30
N ASN A 421 -29.54 33.05 -22.35
CA ASN A 421 -28.08 33.16 -22.45
C ASN A 421 -27.53 34.58 -22.24
N GLY A 422 -28.23 35.41 -21.45
CA GLY A 422 -27.75 36.73 -21.04
C GLY A 422 -28.40 37.93 -21.73
N GLY A 423 -29.30 37.72 -22.69
CA GLY A 423 -30.14 38.79 -23.24
C GLY A 423 -31.17 39.32 -22.25
N VAL A 424 -31.63 38.48 -21.32
CA VAL A 424 -32.45 38.87 -20.16
C VAL A 424 -31.79 38.42 -18.87
N TYR A 425 -31.44 37.13 -18.79
CA TYR A 425 -30.74 36.58 -17.63
C TYR A 425 -29.78 35.49 -18.08
N ASN A 426 -28.54 35.52 -17.61
CA ASN A 426 -27.55 34.50 -17.92
C ASN A 426 -27.67 33.34 -16.93
N HIS A 427 -28.46 32.32 -17.28
CA HIS A 427 -28.76 31.21 -16.37
C HIS A 427 -27.51 30.37 -16.04
N HIS A 428 -27.30 30.14 -14.75
CA HIS A 428 -26.24 29.28 -14.22
C HIS A 428 -26.38 27.81 -14.66
N TYR A 429 -25.29 27.05 -14.56
CA TYR A 429 -25.27 25.61 -14.85
C TYR A 429 -26.33 24.80 -14.09
N SER A 430 -26.70 25.22 -12.87
CA SER A 430 -27.75 24.54 -12.10
C SER A 430 -29.12 24.59 -12.78
N ALA A 431 -29.52 25.73 -13.32
CA ALA A 431 -30.78 25.88 -14.06
C ALA A 431 -30.76 25.08 -15.37
N ARG A 432 -29.62 25.08 -16.07
CA ARG A 432 -29.39 24.27 -17.27
C ARG A 432 -29.52 22.77 -16.97
N ASN A 433 -28.89 22.31 -15.89
CA ASN A 433 -28.95 20.91 -15.46
C ASN A 433 -30.38 20.49 -15.09
N LEU A 434 -31.12 21.34 -14.38
CA LEU A 434 -32.52 21.08 -14.04
C LEU A 434 -33.37 20.93 -15.31
N MET A 435 -33.28 21.88 -16.23
CA MET A 435 -34.04 21.82 -17.49
C MET A 435 -33.69 20.60 -18.33
N ASN A 436 -32.40 20.31 -18.50
CA ASN A 436 -31.94 19.15 -19.28
C ASN A 436 -32.43 17.82 -18.71
N SER A 437 -32.47 17.70 -17.37
CA SER A 437 -32.84 16.45 -16.70
C SER A 437 -34.34 16.25 -16.51
N THR A 438 -35.14 17.33 -16.45
CA THR A 438 -36.56 17.25 -16.08
C THR A 438 -37.53 17.77 -17.14
N MET A 439 -37.09 18.63 -18.05
CA MET A 439 -37.98 19.34 -18.98
C MET A 439 -37.66 19.07 -20.45
N ARG A 440 -36.46 18.58 -20.79
CA ARG A 440 -36.06 18.37 -22.19
C ARG A 440 -36.86 17.21 -22.79
N VAL A 441 -37.55 17.47 -23.89
CA VAL A 441 -38.46 16.52 -24.54
C VAL A 441 -38.17 16.27 -26.01
N GLY A 442 -37.31 17.07 -26.66
CA GLY A 442 -36.99 16.88 -28.08
C GLY A 442 -35.94 17.84 -28.60
N LYS A 443 -35.64 17.74 -29.89
CA LYS A 443 -34.69 18.60 -30.60
C LYS A 443 -35.28 19.05 -31.93
N ILE A 444 -35.03 20.30 -32.31
CA ILE A 444 -35.42 20.86 -33.61
C ILE A 444 -34.41 20.43 -34.68
N ILE A 445 -34.91 20.02 -35.85
CA ILE A 445 -34.11 19.72 -37.07
C ILE A 445 -34.22 20.79 -38.14
#